data_AF-A0A815Y997-F1
#
_entry.id   AF-A0A815Y997-F1
#
_cell.length_a   1.000
_cell.length_b   1.000
_cell.length_c   1.000
_cell.angle_alpha   90.00
_cell.angle_beta   90.00
_cell.angle_gamma   90.00
#
_symmetry.space_group_name_H-M   'P 1'
#
loop_
_entity.id
_entity.type
_entity.pdbx_description
1 polymer ?
#
loop_
_entity_poly.entity_id
_entity_poly.type
_entity_poly.pdbx_seq_one_letter_code
_entity_poly.pdbx_strand_id
1 'polypeptide(L)'
;MKIQSEYIADRSLGADKHVFSVLGPHLGHYYGDIIVVFKKEIMFHPDANFSIQAGTSFGPSGNAYKHRPWLKDPGNADKRVTNFHNSKLHCSIPRYEYAAATELMALTGKNKQSMDVTLTDIADR
;
A
#
# COMPACT_ATOMS: atom_id res chain seq x y z
N MET A 1 -14.54 -2.48 -21.96
CA MET A 1 -15.21 -1.48 -21.11
C MET A 1 -14.78 -1.65 -19.64
N LYS A 2 -13.48 -1.44 -19.33
CA LYS A 2 -12.89 -1.53 -17.96
C LYS A 2 -12.37 -0.20 -17.42
N ILE A 3 -12.26 0.81 -18.29
CA ILE A 3 -11.58 2.08 -18.02
C ILE A 3 -12.38 2.98 -17.06
N GLN A 4 -13.71 2.84 -16.98
CA GLN A 4 -14.55 3.71 -16.14
C GLN A 4 -14.60 3.29 -14.66
N SER A 5 -14.60 1.98 -14.34
CA SER A 5 -14.76 1.54 -12.95
C SER A 5 -13.52 1.78 -12.09
N GLU A 6 -12.33 1.64 -12.68
CA GLU A 6 -11.05 1.91 -12.00
C GLU A 6 -10.90 3.41 -11.71
N TYR A 7 -11.26 4.27 -12.66
CA TYR A 7 -11.26 5.73 -12.45
C TYR A 7 -12.20 6.22 -11.35
N ILE A 8 -13.37 5.58 -11.17
CA ILE A 8 -14.32 5.93 -10.12
C ILE A 8 -13.76 5.56 -8.74
N ALA A 9 -13.15 4.38 -8.63
CA ALA A 9 -12.49 3.95 -7.39
C ALA A 9 -11.31 4.88 -7.05
N ASP A 10 -10.46 5.18 -8.03
CA ASP A 10 -9.30 6.07 -7.83
C ASP A 10 -9.72 7.47 -7.42
N ARG A 11 -10.76 8.04 -8.05
CA ARG A 11 -11.34 9.33 -7.65
C ARG A 11 -11.91 9.32 -6.24
N SER A 12 -12.60 8.24 -5.85
CA SER A 12 -13.16 8.13 -4.50
C SER A 12 -12.08 8.04 -3.42
N LEU A 13 -10.93 7.47 -3.75
CA LEU A 13 -9.75 7.36 -2.88
C LEU A 13 -8.82 8.59 -2.99
N GLY A 14 -9.10 9.51 -3.91
CA GLY A 14 -8.24 10.64 -4.26
C GLY A 14 -6.91 10.24 -4.91
N ALA A 15 -6.77 8.99 -5.35
CA ALA A 15 -5.54 8.46 -5.96
C ALA A 15 -5.26 9.11 -7.33
N ASP A 16 -6.29 9.62 -8.01
CA ASP A 16 -6.19 10.36 -9.27
C ASP A 16 -5.46 11.71 -9.14
N LYS A 17 -5.26 12.20 -7.91
CA LYS A 17 -4.55 13.46 -7.60
C LYS A 17 -3.08 13.24 -7.25
N HIS A 18 -2.60 12.00 -7.28
CA HIS A 18 -1.25 11.65 -6.84
C HIS A 18 -0.48 10.90 -7.94
N VAL A 19 0.82 11.21 -8.05
CA VAL A 19 1.77 10.31 -8.70
C VAL A 19 2.17 9.26 -7.68
N PHE A 20 2.02 7.98 -8.02
CA PHE A 20 2.41 6.88 -7.13
C PHE A 20 3.48 6.01 -7.78
N SER A 21 4.23 5.31 -6.93
CA SER A 21 5.16 4.26 -7.31
C SER A 21 5.10 3.16 -6.24
N VAL A 22 5.45 1.93 -6.63
CA VAL A 22 5.52 0.79 -5.70
C VAL A 22 6.98 0.61 -5.29
N LEU A 23 7.23 0.62 -3.99
CA LEU A 23 8.56 0.32 -3.45
C LEU A 23 8.66 -1.17 -3.11
N GLY A 24 9.60 -1.86 -3.75
CA GLY A 24 9.85 -3.29 -3.56
C GLY A 24 9.30 -4.16 -4.70
N PRO A 25 9.36 -5.50 -4.55
CA PRO A 25 8.91 -6.41 -5.59
C PRO A 25 7.42 -6.21 -5.92
N HIS A 26 7.08 -6.14 -7.20
CA HIS A 26 5.71 -6.01 -7.68
C HIS A 26 5.46 -6.87 -8.92
N LEU A 27 4.22 -7.34 -9.09
CA LEU A 27 3.81 -8.21 -10.20
C LEU A 27 3.34 -7.45 -11.45
N GLY A 28 3.23 -6.12 -11.37
CA GLY A 28 2.78 -5.29 -12.49
C GLY A 28 3.89 -5.06 -13.51
N HIS A 29 4.04 -5.98 -14.46
CA HIS A 29 4.94 -5.90 -15.62
C HIS A 29 4.75 -4.60 -16.46
N TYR A 30 3.62 -3.92 -16.29
CA TYR A 30 3.29 -2.66 -16.95
C TYR A 30 3.78 -1.40 -16.20
N TYR A 31 4.31 -1.52 -14.98
CA TYR A 31 4.80 -0.36 -14.22
C TYR A 31 6.25 0.06 -14.59
N GLY A 32 6.91 -0.67 -15.49
CA GLY A 32 8.27 -0.38 -15.97
C GLY A 32 9.35 -0.52 -14.90
N ASP A 33 10.62 -0.48 -15.32
CA ASP A 33 11.78 -0.58 -14.42
C ASP A 33 12.15 0.78 -13.79
N ILE A 34 11.16 1.48 -13.21
CA ILE A 34 11.38 2.81 -12.65
C ILE A 34 11.83 2.69 -11.19
N ILE A 35 13.14 2.87 -10.96
CA ILE A 35 13.69 3.01 -9.61
C ILE A 35 13.55 4.46 -9.16
N VAL A 36 12.64 4.72 -8.22
CA VAL A 36 12.46 6.05 -7.62
C VAL A 36 13.33 6.15 -6.36
N VAL A 37 14.37 6.98 -6.41
CA VAL A 37 15.19 7.32 -5.25
C VAL A 37 14.63 8.57 -4.59
N PHE A 38 14.02 8.43 -3.42
CA PHE A 38 13.49 9.57 -2.70
C PHE A 38 14.60 10.26 -1.90
N LYS A 39 14.90 11.52 -2.26
CA LYS A 39 15.66 12.41 -1.38
C LYS A 39 14.88 12.61 -0.08
N LYS A 40 15.59 12.65 1.05
CA LYS A 40 14.98 12.84 2.38
C LYS A 40 14.03 14.04 2.41
N GLU A 41 14.41 15.16 1.78
CA GLU A 41 13.57 16.36 1.67
C GLU A 41 12.19 16.08 1.06
N ILE A 42 12.13 15.23 0.03
CA ILE A 42 10.88 14.84 -0.63
C ILE A 42 10.07 13.92 0.29
N MET A 43 10.71 12.95 0.96
CA MET A 43 10.03 12.02 1.87
C MET A 43 9.40 12.72 3.09
N PHE A 44 9.95 13.87 3.49
CA PHE A 44 9.46 14.67 4.60
C PHE A 44 8.53 15.82 4.15
N HIS A 45 8.27 15.97 2.85
CA HIS A 45 7.30 16.93 2.34
C HIS A 45 5.88 16.52 2.78
N PRO A 46 5.03 17.43 3.27
CA PRO A 46 3.70 17.10 3.81
C PRO A 46 2.77 16.36 2.83
N ASP A 47 2.98 16.57 1.53
CA ASP A 47 2.20 15.89 0.47
C ASP A 47 2.74 14.50 0.11
N ALA A 48 3.93 14.13 0.58
CA ALA A 48 4.50 12.82 0.36
C ALA A 48 3.90 11.82 1.36
N ASN A 49 3.24 10.78 0.83
CA ASN A 49 2.60 9.77 1.66
C ASN A 49 3.04 8.38 1.22
N PHE A 50 3.28 7.51 2.19
CA PHE A 50 3.58 6.10 1.98
C PHE A 50 2.36 5.28 2.40
N SER A 51 2.04 4.26 1.63
CA SER A 51 0.98 3.32 2.00
C SER A 51 1.50 1.92 1.81
N ILE A 52 1.15 1.04 2.75
CA ILE A 52 1.59 -0.36 2.77
C ILE A 52 0.96 -1.15 1.62
N GLN A 53 -0.23 -0.73 1.19
CA GLN A 53 -1.02 -1.34 0.14
C GLN A 53 -1.54 -0.23 -0.77
N ALA A 54 -1.71 -0.55 -2.06
CA ALA A 54 -2.34 0.35 -3.00
C ALA A 54 -3.74 0.77 -2.51
N GLY A 55 -4.15 2.01 -2.78
CA GLY A 55 -5.47 2.49 -2.37
C GLY A 55 -6.61 1.62 -2.91
N THR A 56 -6.48 1.14 -4.14
CA THR A 56 -7.44 0.23 -4.80
C THR A 56 -7.62 -1.10 -4.06
N SER A 57 -6.66 -1.52 -3.22
CA SER A 57 -6.81 -2.69 -2.33
C SER A 57 -7.88 -2.49 -1.26
N PHE A 58 -8.23 -1.24 -0.91
CA PHE A 58 -9.35 -0.90 -0.03
C PHE A 58 -10.68 -0.78 -0.78
N GLY A 59 -10.65 -0.80 -2.12
CA GLY A 59 -11.84 -0.71 -2.97
C GLY A 59 -12.65 -2.02 -3.05
N PRO A 60 -13.28 -2.30 -4.20
CA PRO A 60 -14.10 -3.51 -4.38
C PRO A 60 -13.35 -4.83 -4.19
N SER A 61 -12.03 -4.86 -4.43
CA SER A 61 -11.21 -6.06 -4.27
C SER A 61 -11.14 -6.55 -2.82
N GLY A 62 -11.23 -5.63 -1.84
CA GLY A 62 -11.08 -5.95 -0.42
C GLY A 62 -9.72 -6.56 -0.05
N ASN A 63 -8.73 -6.50 -0.95
CA ASN A 63 -7.43 -7.14 -0.76
C ASN A 63 -6.71 -6.62 0.50
N ALA A 64 -6.87 -5.34 0.83
CA ALA A 64 -6.30 -4.76 2.05
C ALA A 64 -6.72 -5.56 3.30
N TYR A 65 -7.98 -6.00 3.35
CA TYR A 65 -8.54 -6.78 4.47
C TYR A 65 -8.17 -8.27 4.38
N LYS A 66 -8.13 -8.84 3.17
CA LYS A 66 -7.70 -10.23 2.94
C LYS A 66 -6.24 -10.44 3.37
N HIS A 67 -5.35 -9.53 3.01
CA HIS A 67 -3.92 -9.64 3.33
C HIS A 67 -3.62 -9.23 4.77
N ARG A 68 -4.38 -8.29 5.35
CA ARG A 68 -4.17 -7.75 6.70
C ARG A 68 -5.32 -8.15 7.63
N PRO A 69 -5.28 -9.34 8.26
CA PRO A 69 -6.39 -9.84 9.09
C PRO A 69 -6.60 -9.02 10.36
N TRP A 70 -5.62 -8.20 10.75
CA TRP A 70 -5.74 -7.20 11.80
C TRP A 70 -6.55 -5.96 11.40
N LEU A 71 -6.87 -5.79 10.11
CA LEU A 71 -7.75 -4.75 9.61
C LEU A 71 -9.13 -5.35 9.28
N LYS A 72 -10.18 -4.87 9.95
CA LYS A 72 -11.56 -5.32 9.70
C LYS A 72 -12.20 -4.51 8.58
N ASP A 73 -12.82 -5.22 7.62
CA ASP A 73 -13.61 -4.59 6.56
C ASP A 73 -14.88 -3.97 7.16
N PRO A 74 -15.09 -2.65 7.01
CA PRO A 74 -16.28 -1.98 7.51
C PRO A 74 -17.54 -2.25 6.66
N GLY A 75 -17.41 -2.91 5.49
CA GLY A 75 -18.51 -3.24 4.58
C GLY A 75 -19.12 -2.04 3.82
N ASN A 76 -18.69 -0.82 4.14
CA ASN A 76 -19.18 0.44 3.58
C ASN A 76 -18.04 1.16 2.85
N ALA A 77 -18.30 1.60 1.60
CA ALA A 77 -17.30 2.22 0.73
C ALA A 77 -16.64 3.47 1.34
N ASP A 78 -17.41 4.38 1.92
CA ASP A 78 -16.89 5.61 2.53
C ASP A 78 -15.97 5.30 3.71
N LYS A 79 -16.35 4.30 4.53
CA LYS A 79 -15.50 3.84 5.64
C LYS A 79 -14.23 3.15 5.13
N ARG A 80 -14.28 2.48 3.98
CA ARG A 80 -13.07 1.92 3.34
C ARG A 80 -12.13 3.01 2.84
N VAL A 81 -12.67 4.11 2.30
CA VAL A 81 -11.89 5.32 1.96
C VAL A 81 -11.23 5.90 3.22
N THR A 82 -11.99 6.07 4.30
CA THR A 82 -11.43 6.51 5.59
C THR A 82 -10.31 5.58 6.07
N ASN A 83 -10.50 4.26 6.00
CA ASN A 83 -9.45 3.30 6.36
C ASN A 83 -8.19 3.44 5.51
N PHE A 84 -8.31 3.69 4.21
CA PHE A 84 -7.16 3.96 3.35
C PHE A 84 -6.40 5.20 3.83
N HIS A 85 -7.07 6.33 4.03
CA HIS A 85 -6.44 7.56 4.48
C HIS A 85 -5.79 7.43 5.86
N ASN A 86 -6.43 6.70 6.78
CA ASN A 86 -5.87 6.41 8.11
C ASN A 86 -4.70 5.43 8.08
N SER A 87 -4.50 4.70 6.98
CA SER A 87 -3.40 3.75 6.82
C SER A 87 -2.14 4.36 6.18
N LYS A 88 -2.23 5.63 5.73
CA LYS A 88 -1.08 6.35 5.19
C LYS A 88 -0.06 6.59 6.31
N LEU A 89 1.19 6.29 6.00
CA LEU A 89 2.35 6.53 6.84
C LEU A 89 3.14 7.70 6.25
N HIS A 90 3.56 8.64 7.10
CA HIS A 90 4.40 9.76 6.69
C HIS A 90 5.75 9.65 7.40
N CYS A 91 6.86 9.93 6.69
CA CYS A 91 8.21 9.75 7.24
C CYS A 91 8.56 10.72 8.37
N SER A 92 7.76 11.77 8.57
CA SER A 92 7.89 12.69 9.72
C SER A 92 7.33 12.12 11.03
N ILE A 93 6.58 11.01 10.99
CA ILE A 93 6.05 10.39 12.20
C ILE A 93 7.21 9.71 12.95
N PRO A 94 7.35 9.92 14.27
CA PRO A 94 8.36 9.23 15.06
C PRO A 94 8.29 7.72 14.84
N ARG A 95 9.44 7.11 14.54
CA ARG A 95 9.60 5.67 14.32
C ARG A 95 8.80 5.12 13.11
N TYR A 96 8.55 5.95 12.10
CA TYR A 96 7.95 5.53 10.82
C TYR A 96 8.56 4.23 10.28
N GLU A 97 9.89 4.13 10.30
CA GLU A 97 10.66 2.99 9.82
C GLU A 97 10.32 1.70 10.57
N TYR A 98 10.07 1.78 11.88
CA TYR A 98 9.65 0.63 12.67
C TYR A 98 8.24 0.19 12.30
N ALA A 99 7.32 1.13 12.11
CA ALA A 99 5.95 0.81 11.70
C ALA A 99 5.92 0.15 10.32
N ALA A 100 6.65 0.72 9.35
CA ALA A 100 6.77 0.17 8.00
C ALA A 100 7.42 -1.23 8.00
N ALA A 101 8.51 -1.42 8.75
CA ALA A 101 9.20 -2.71 8.85
C ALA A 101 8.31 -3.78 9.53
N THR A 102 7.62 -3.42 10.61
CA THR A 102 6.75 -4.35 11.35
C THR A 102 5.61 -4.85 10.47
N GLU A 103 5.01 -3.95 9.68
CA GLU A 103 3.94 -4.32 8.77
C GLU A 103 4.44 -5.25 7.65
N LEU A 104 5.64 -4.99 7.10
CA LEU A 104 6.25 -5.86 6.09
C LEU A 104 6.57 -7.25 6.67
N MET A 105 7.11 -7.31 7.89
CA MET A 105 7.35 -8.57 8.60
C MET A 105 6.05 -9.32 8.87
N ALA A 106 4.99 -8.64 9.33
CA ALA A 106 3.71 -9.27 9.62
C ALA A 106 3.04 -9.85 8.35
N LEU A 107 3.11 -9.11 7.24
CA LEU A 107 2.61 -9.58 5.94
C LEU A 107 3.38 -10.80 5.44
N THR A 108 4.71 -10.77 5.55
CA THR A 108 5.57 -11.86 5.08
C THR A 108 5.41 -13.10 5.95
N GLY A 109 5.43 -12.94 7.28
CA GLY A 109 5.28 -14.02 8.24
C GLY A 109 3.90 -14.68 8.24
N LYS A 110 2.85 -13.95 7.83
CA LYS A 110 1.52 -14.54 7.62
C LYS A 110 1.53 -15.54 6.46
N ASN A 111 2.19 -15.20 5.36
CA ASN A 111 2.23 -16.05 4.17
C ASN A 111 3.24 -17.19 4.34
N LYS A 112 4.39 -16.91 4.97
CA LYS A 112 5.44 -17.89 5.26
C LYS A 112 5.62 -17.95 6.77
N GLN A 113 4.99 -18.93 7.42
CA GLN A 113 5.12 -19.21 8.86
C GLN A 113 6.52 -19.80 9.22
N SER A 114 7.58 -19.19 8.68
CA SER A 114 8.98 -19.60 8.85
C SER A 114 9.85 -18.35 8.92
N MET A 115 10.97 -18.44 9.64
CA MET A 115 12.00 -17.39 9.63
C MET A 115 12.93 -17.47 8.42
N ASP A 116 12.84 -18.55 7.64
CA ASP A 116 13.59 -18.72 6.40
C ASP A 116 12.86 -18.02 5.24
N VAL A 117 13.07 -16.70 5.11
CA VAL A 117 12.39 -15.82 4.15
C VAL A 117 13.40 -15.33 3.11
N THR A 118 13.09 -15.54 1.84
CA THR A 118 13.84 -15.03 0.67
C THR A 118 13.13 -13.84 0.04
N LEU A 119 13.82 -13.12 -0.86
CA LEU A 119 13.22 -12.02 -1.63
C LEU A 119 12.03 -12.48 -2.49
N THR A 120 12.07 -13.72 -3.00
CA THR A 120 10.98 -14.30 -3.78
C THR A 120 9.72 -14.47 -2.93
N ASP A 121 9.87 -14.89 -1.68
CA ASP A 121 8.73 -15.02 -0.75
C ASP A 121 8.07 -13.66 -0.43
N ILE A 122 8.84 -12.57 -0.50
CA ILE A 122 8.33 -11.20 -0.36
C ILE A 122 7.62 -10.73 -1.63
N ALA A 123 8.00 -11.25 -2.80
CA ALA A 123 7.41 -10.88 -4.09
C ALA A 123 6.08 -11.60 -4.36
N ASP A 124 5.96 -12.87 -3.96
CA ASP A 124 4.82 -13.74 -4.29
C ASP A 124 3.65 -13.65 -3.28
N ARG A 125 3.64 -12.61 -2.44
CA ARG A 125 2.73 -12.40 -1.30
C ARG A 125 1.29 -12.00 -1.64
#